data_AF-A0A3Q2UCY8-F1
#
_entry.id   AF-A0A3Q2UCY8-F1
#
_cell.length_a   1.000
_cell.length_b   1.000
_cell.length_c   1.000
_cell.angle_alpha   90.00
_cell.angle_beta   90.00
_cell.angle_gamma   90.00
#
_symmetry.space_group_name_H-M   'P 1'
#
loop_
_entity.id
_entity.type
_entity.pdbx_description
1 polymer ?
#
loop_
_entity_poly.entity_id
_entity_poly.type
_entity_poly.pdbx_seq_one_letter_code
_entity_poly.pdbx_strand_id
1 'polypeptide(L)'
;MRKPVPQKGHFSWEKYLKETGATAAPSSCFKQSLTPPLNEFKVGMKLEAQDPRNTTSTCIATVVGLTGSRLRLRLDGSDNKNDFWRLVDSSEIQPIGSCEKNGGMLQPPLGERKKINKYTGSLLCISRTFCNSLSSRGQYLHYIPVY
;
A
#
# COMPACT_ATOMS: atom_id res chain seq x y z
N MET A 1 12.86 -42.15 16.86
CA MET A 1 11.58 -41.54 16.43
C MET A 1 11.64 -40.04 16.67
N ARG A 2 11.49 -39.21 15.63
CA ARG A 2 11.37 -37.76 15.81
C ARG A 2 9.95 -37.48 16.32
N LYS A 3 9.81 -36.78 17.46
CA LYS A 3 8.50 -36.34 17.94
C LYS A 3 7.87 -35.42 16.88
N PRO A 4 6.57 -35.54 16.57
CA PRO A 4 5.93 -34.63 15.62
C PRO A 4 6.02 -33.21 16.17
N VAL A 5 6.45 -32.27 15.34
CA VAL A 5 6.32 -30.84 15.65
C VAL A 5 4.82 -30.55 15.76
N PRO A 6 4.33 -29.92 16.84
CA PRO A 6 2.92 -29.55 16.92
C PRO A 6 2.60 -28.64 15.73
N GLN A 7 1.69 -29.10 14.87
CA GLN A 7 1.03 -28.21 13.92
C GLN A 7 0.41 -27.09 14.76
N LYS A 8 0.98 -25.88 14.71
CA LYS A 8 0.40 -24.72 15.39
C LYS A 8 -0.95 -24.46 14.72
N GLY A 9 -2.03 -24.96 15.32
CA GLY A 9 -3.39 -24.66 14.90
C GLY A 9 -3.64 -23.15 14.86
N HIS A 10 -4.69 -22.75 14.14
CA HIS A 10 -5.14 -21.37 14.10
C HIS A 10 -5.26 -20.80 15.52
N PHE A 11 -4.82 -19.56 15.73
CA PHE A 11 -4.91 -18.91 17.03
C PHE A 11 -6.38 -18.72 17.42
N SER A 12 -6.77 -19.16 18.63
CA SER A 12 -8.12 -18.97 19.15
C SER A 12 -8.10 -17.88 20.21
N TRP A 13 -8.70 -16.73 19.88
CA TRP A 13 -8.89 -15.64 20.83
C TRP A 13 -9.76 -16.05 22.02
N GLU A 14 -10.82 -16.82 21.78
CA GLU A 14 -11.71 -17.33 22.84
C GLU A 14 -10.93 -18.15 23.88
N LYS A 15 -10.13 -19.11 23.41
CA LYS A 15 -9.29 -19.94 24.28
C LYS A 15 -8.28 -19.08 25.05
N TYR A 16 -7.58 -18.19 24.35
CA TYR A 16 -6.55 -17.34 24.95
C TYR A 16 -7.10 -16.42 26.05
N LEU A 17 -8.22 -15.74 25.79
CA LEU A 17 -8.85 -14.85 26.77
C LEU A 17 -9.36 -15.63 27.98
N LYS A 18 -9.92 -16.83 27.77
CA LYS A 18 -10.34 -17.73 28.86
C LYS A 18 -9.16 -18.20 29.71
N GLU A 19 -8.05 -18.61 29.09
CA GLU A 19 -6.87 -19.12 29.81
C GLU A 19 -6.11 -18.03 30.58
N THR A 20 -6.10 -16.80 30.05
CA THR A 20 -5.36 -15.68 30.66
C THR A 20 -6.20 -14.82 31.60
N GLY A 21 -7.53 -14.96 31.58
CA GLY A 21 -8.44 -14.05 32.28
C GLY A 21 -8.39 -12.61 31.73
N ALA A 22 -7.81 -12.41 30.54
CA ALA A 22 -7.68 -11.10 29.91
C ALA A 22 -8.98 -10.68 29.22
N THR A 23 -9.14 -9.37 29.05
CA THR A 23 -10.24 -8.76 28.30
C THR A 23 -9.72 -8.16 27.01
N ALA A 24 -10.36 -8.48 25.89
CA ALA A 24 -10.03 -7.84 24.61
C ALA A 24 -10.39 -6.35 24.63
N ALA A 25 -9.55 -5.52 24.02
CA ALA A 25 -9.88 -4.12 23.81
C ALA A 25 -11.14 -4.01 22.93
N PRO A 26 -12.16 -3.21 23.33
CA PRO A 26 -13.35 -2.98 22.51
C PRO A 26 -13.00 -2.43 21.12
N SER A 27 -13.82 -2.74 20.11
CA SER A 27 -13.63 -2.24 18.74
C SER A 27 -13.63 -0.71 18.65
N SER A 28 -14.38 -0.04 19.54
CA SER A 28 -14.42 1.43 19.65
C SER A 28 -13.07 2.07 20.02
N CYS A 29 -12.11 1.29 20.53
CA CYS A 29 -10.75 1.77 20.79
C CYS A 29 -9.91 1.91 19.51
N PHE A 30 -10.40 1.44 18.36
CA PHE A 30 -9.65 1.42 17.11
C PHE A 30 -10.33 2.28 16.04
N LYS A 31 -9.53 3.07 15.32
CA LYS A 31 -9.97 3.78 14.09
C LYS A 31 -9.95 2.84 12.89
N GLN A 32 -10.74 1.77 12.95
CA GLN A 32 -10.80 0.72 11.93
C GLN A 32 -12.27 0.37 11.66
N SER A 33 -12.59 0.04 10.42
CA SER A 33 -13.91 -0.50 10.09
C SER A 33 -14.13 -1.84 10.80
N LEU A 34 -15.36 -2.09 11.25
CA LEU A 34 -15.76 -3.39 11.84
C LEU A 34 -15.60 -4.52 10.84
N THR A 35 -15.88 -4.23 9.56
CA THR A 35 -15.67 -5.16 8.45
C THR A 35 -14.37 -4.77 7.74
N PRO A 36 -13.37 -5.66 7.67
CA PRO A 36 -12.14 -5.38 6.94
C PRO A 36 -12.43 -5.02 5.48
N PRO A 37 -11.80 -3.97 4.93
CA PRO A 37 -12.03 -3.56 3.55
C PRO A 37 -11.55 -4.64 2.57
N LEU A 38 -12.29 -4.78 1.46
CA LEU A 38 -11.92 -5.66 0.36
C LEU A 38 -10.61 -5.18 -0.27
N ASN A 39 -9.68 -6.10 -0.52
CA ASN A 39 -8.43 -5.81 -1.18
C ASN A 39 -8.49 -6.21 -2.66
N GLU A 40 -8.59 -5.22 -3.54
CA GLU A 40 -8.65 -5.42 -5.00
C GLU A 40 -7.30 -5.15 -5.71
N PHE A 41 -6.25 -4.85 -4.94
CA PHE A 41 -4.92 -4.63 -5.50
C PHE A 41 -4.29 -5.92 -6.01
N LYS A 42 -3.38 -5.78 -6.97
CA LYS A 42 -2.54 -6.86 -7.50
C LYS A 42 -1.07 -6.50 -7.34
N VAL A 43 -0.24 -7.51 -7.12
CA VAL A 43 1.22 -7.34 -7.17
C VAL A 43 1.62 -6.79 -8.54
N GLY A 44 2.51 -5.81 -8.55
CA GLY A 44 2.93 -5.07 -9.75
C GLY A 44 2.14 -3.78 -10.01
N MET A 45 1.00 -3.55 -9.35
CA MET A 45 0.28 -2.27 -9.47
C MET A 45 1.10 -1.14 -8.85
N LYS A 46 1.01 0.04 -9.46
CA LYS A 46 1.62 1.28 -8.96
C LYS A 46 0.60 2.24 -8.37
N LEU A 47 1.01 2.97 -7.34
CA LEU A 47 0.24 3.99 -6.63
C LEU A 47 1.15 5.09 -6.09
N GLU A 48 0.58 6.16 -5.55
CA GLU A 48 1.29 7.21 -4.82
C GLU A 48 1.26 6.92 -3.32
N ALA A 49 2.40 7.00 -2.64
CA ALA A 49 2.49 6.77 -1.19
C ALA A 49 3.42 7.78 -0.50
N GLN A 50 3.13 8.12 0.74
CA GLN A 50 4.07 8.88 1.58
C GLN A 50 5.31 8.03 1.93
N ASP A 51 6.51 8.59 1.80
CA ASP A 51 7.75 7.91 2.23
C ASP A 51 7.78 7.82 3.77
N PRO A 52 7.83 6.61 4.37
CA PRO A 52 7.90 6.48 5.82
C PRO A 52 9.12 7.15 6.47
N ARG A 53 10.17 7.40 5.69
CA ARG A 53 11.40 8.08 6.12
C ARG A 53 11.34 9.59 5.95
N ASN A 54 10.39 10.09 5.15
CA ASN A 54 10.07 11.49 5.02
C ASN A 54 8.59 11.67 4.66
N THR A 55 7.74 11.83 5.67
CA THR A 55 6.28 11.88 5.52
C THR A 55 5.78 13.10 4.72
N THR A 56 6.63 14.10 4.48
CA THR A 56 6.30 15.24 3.60
C THR A 56 6.43 14.91 2.11
N SER A 57 7.06 13.77 1.77
CA SER A 57 7.33 13.35 0.40
C SER A 57 6.33 12.30 -0.07
N THR A 58 5.59 12.61 -1.13
CA THR A 58 4.79 11.63 -1.87
C THR A 58 5.62 11.06 -3.01
N CYS A 59 5.76 9.74 -3.04
CA CYS A 59 6.56 8.99 -4.01
C CYS A 59 5.68 8.00 -4.79
N ILE A 60 6.17 7.55 -5.95
CA ILE A 60 5.58 6.36 -6.59
C ILE A 60 6.01 5.11 -5.83
N ALA A 61 5.05 4.22 -5.58
CA ALA A 61 5.28 2.94 -4.96
C ALA A 61 4.66 1.81 -5.80
N THR A 62 5.31 0.65 -5.78
CA THR A 62 4.82 -0.59 -6.38
C THR A 62 4.35 -1.56 -5.29
N VAL A 63 3.20 -2.20 -5.52
CA VAL A 63 2.71 -3.31 -4.69
C VAL A 63 3.58 -4.54 -4.93
N VAL A 64 4.34 -4.95 -3.92
CA VAL A 64 5.26 -6.11 -3.99
C VAL A 64 4.73 -7.33 -3.21
N GLY A 65 3.63 -7.19 -2.49
CA GLY A 65 2.98 -8.28 -1.77
C GLY A 65 1.64 -7.88 -1.16
N LEU A 66 0.82 -8.88 -0.82
CA LEU A 66 -0.53 -8.71 -0.28
C LEU A 66 -0.74 -9.67 0.90
N THR A 67 -1.35 -9.20 1.99
CA THR A 67 -1.75 -10.04 3.14
C THR A 67 -3.05 -9.51 3.73
N GLY A 68 -4.17 -10.17 3.44
CA GLY A 68 -5.51 -9.68 3.83
C GLY A 68 -5.75 -8.27 3.27
N SER A 69 -6.20 -7.34 4.12
CA SER A 69 -6.41 -5.93 3.76
C SER A 69 -5.13 -5.08 3.76
N ARG A 70 -3.94 -5.68 3.80
CA ARG A 70 -2.65 -4.98 3.82
C ARG A 70 -1.87 -5.16 2.51
N LEU A 71 -1.26 -4.07 2.07
CA LEU A 71 -0.36 -3.96 0.93
C LEU A 71 1.07 -3.86 1.43
N ARG A 72 1.98 -4.64 0.86
CA ARG A 72 3.42 -4.43 0.99
C ARG A 72 3.89 -3.58 -0.18
N LEU A 73 4.44 -2.41 0.11
CA LEU A 73 4.82 -1.40 -0.85
C LEU A 73 6.33 -1.23 -0.88
N ARG A 74 6.87 -1.01 -2.08
CA ARG A 74 8.25 -0.58 -2.32
C ARG A 74 8.25 0.74 -3.06
N LEU A 75 9.04 1.71 -2.62
CA LEU A 75 9.17 2.97 -3.36
C LEU A 75 9.98 2.74 -4.64
N ASP A 76 9.51 3.30 -5.74
CA ASP A 76 10.15 3.11 -7.03
C ASP A 76 11.53 3.77 -7.06
N GLY A 77 12.56 2.94 -7.26
CA GLY A 77 13.96 3.36 -7.22
C GLY A 77 14.65 3.11 -5.88
N SER A 78 13.94 2.70 -4.82
CA SER A 78 14.55 2.29 -3.55
C SER A 78 14.99 0.82 -3.55
N ASP A 79 15.69 0.41 -2.48
CA ASP A 79 15.99 -0.99 -2.22
C ASP A 79 14.78 -1.78 -1.69
N ASN A 80 14.96 -3.09 -1.49
CA ASN A 80 13.96 -4.00 -0.92
C ASN A 80 14.02 -4.13 0.61
N LYS A 81 14.94 -3.41 1.27
CA LYS A 81 15.15 -3.45 2.72
C LYS A 81 14.19 -2.52 3.45
N ASN A 82 13.66 -1.52 2.75
CA ASN A 82 12.75 -0.50 3.26
C ASN A 82 11.31 -0.67 2.75
N ASP A 83 10.91 -1.89 2.35
CA ASP A 83 9.51 -2.18 2.05
C ASP A 83 8.64 -1.93 3.30
N PHE A 84 7.44 -1.39 3.11
CA PHE A 84 6.55 -1.04 4.22
C PHE A 84 5.11 -1.52 3.96
N TRP A 85 4.34 -1.65 5.03
CA TRP A 85 2.96 -2.11 4.97
C TRP A 85 1.97 -0.96 5.15
N ARG A 86 0.91 -0.94 4.35
CA ARG A 86 -0.25 -0.05 4.52
C ARG A 86 -1.55 -0.81 4.35
N LEU A 87 -2.60 -0.37 5.02
CA LEU A 87 -3.95 -0.86 4.74
C LEU A 87 -4.45 -0.27 3.43
N VAL A 88 -5.34 -0.99 2.75
CA VAL A 88 -5.96 -0.55 1.49
C VAL A 88 -6.78 0.74 1.62
N ASP A 89 -7.24 1.07 2.83
CA ASP A 89 -8.01 2.28 3.16
C ASP A 89 -7.15 3.36 3.84
N SER A 90 -5.82 3.22 3.83
CA SER A 90 -4.93 4.22 4.41
C SER A 90 -4.96 5.52 3.61
N SER A 91 -5.09 6.65 4.31
CA SER A 91 -5.01 7.99 3.68
C SER A 91 -3.62 8.30 3.10
N GLU A 92 -2.59 7.56 3.49
CA GLU A 92 -1.20 7.74 3.06
C GLU A 92 -0.90 7.09 1.70
N ILE A 93 -1.86 6.35 1.13
CA ILE A 93 -1.78 5.79 -0.22
C ILE A 93 -2.89 6.41 -1.08
N GLN A 94 -2.56 6.72 -2.33
CA GLN A 94 -3.46 7.42 -3.26
C GLN A 94 -3.29 6.85 -4.67
N PRO A 95 -4.33 6.95 -5.53
CA PRO A 95 -4.18 6.63 -6.94
C PRO A 95 -3.18 7.59 -7.62
N ILE A 96 -2.59 7.14 -8.73
CA ILE A 96 -1.67 7.96 -9.52
C ILE A 96 -2.41 9.20 -10.06
N GLY A 97 -1.78 10.36 -9.94
CA GLY A 97 -2.30 11.67 -10.33
C GLY A 97 -2.88 12.49 -9.17
N SER A 98 -3.04 11.90 -7.99
CA SER A 98 -3.59 12.61 -6.82
C SER A 98 -2.70 13.74 -6.33
N CYS A 99 -1.37 13.53 -6.30
CA CYS A 99 -0.42 14.55 -5.87
C CYS A 99 -0.48 15.78 -6.78
N GLU A 100 -0.46 15.59 -8.09
CA GLU A 100 -0.56 16.67 -9.08
C GLU A 100 -1.90 17.40 -8.97
N LYS A 101 -3.01 16.65 -8.86
CA LYS A 101 -4.36 17.23 -8.69
C LYS A 101 -4.47 18.14 -7.48
N ASN A 102 -3.73 17.85 -6.42
CA ASN A 102 -3.69 18.64 -5.19
C ASN A 102 -2.61 19.75 -5.23
N GLY A 103 -2.02 20.04 -6.39
CA GLY A 103 -0.98 21.07 -6.56
C GLY A 103 0.39 20.67 -6.02
N GLY A 104 0.58 19.40 -5.67
CA GLY A 104 1.85 18.84 -5.22
C GLY A 104 2.73 18.36 -6.37
N MET A 105 3.95 17.95 -6.01
CA MET A 105 4.90 17.35 -6.94
C MET A 105 5.46 16.06 -6.34
N LEU A 106 5.46 14.99 -7.13
CA LEU A 106 6.05 13.73 -6.72
C LEU A 106 7.54 13.90 -6.45
N GLN A 107 8.00 13.31 -5.35
CA GLN A 107 9.37 13.34 -4.90
C GLN A 107 10.06 12.00 -5.18
N PRO A 108 11.38 11.98 -5.43
CA PRO A 108 12.14 10.74 -5.40
C PRO A 108 12.19 10.20 -3.96
N PRO A 109 12.27 8.87 -3.77
CA PRO A 109 12.43 8.30 -2.43
C PRO A 109 13.72 8.76 -1.76
N LEU A 110 13.67 8.91 -0.44
CA LEU A 110 14.82 9.35 0.36
C LEU A 110 16.04 8.43 0.13
N GLY A 111 17.22 9.03 -0.12
CA GLY A 111 18.48 8.32 -0.39
C GLY A 111 18.82 8.16 -1.88
N GLU A 112 17.89 8.41 -2.80
CA GLU A 112 18.12 8.30 -4.24
C GLU A 112 18.23 9.69 -4.89
N ARG A 113 19.46 10.12 -5.18
CA ARG A 113 19.74 11.34 -5.98
C ARG A 113 19.78 10.99 -7.48
N LYS A 114 18.66 10.56 -8.07
CA LYS A 114 18.57 10.44 -9.54
C LYS A 114 17.89 11.68 -10.11
N LYS A 115 18.53 12.28 -11.13
CA LYS A 115 18.09 13.51 -11.81
C LYS A 115 16.59 13.45 -12.12
N ILE A 116 15.87 14.46 -11.65
CA ILE A 116 14.41 14.69 -11.81
C ILE A 116 13.91 14.43 -13.24
N ASN A 117 14.79 14.58 -14.24
CA ASN A 117 14.51 14.37 -15.67
C ASN A 117 14.09 12.95 -16.08
N LYS A 118 14.30 11.90 -15.26
CA LYS A 118 13.80 10.55 -15.58
C LYS A 118 12.35 10.36 -15.13
N TYR A 119 11.96 10.98 -14.02
CA TYR A 119 10.59 10.95 -13.52
C TYR A 119 9.67 11.75 -14.44
N THR A 120 10.11 12.91 -14.96
CA THR A 120 9.32 13.69 -15.93
C THR A 120 9.08 12.92 -17.24
N GLY A 121 10.04 12.13 -17.72
CA GLY A 121 9.88 11.32 -18.95
C GLY A 121 8.92 10.13 -18.80
N SER A 122 8.98 9.40 -17.68
CA SER A 122 8.07 8.27 -17.42
C SER A 122 6.70 8.72 -16.90
N LEU A 123 6.62 9.81 -16.13
CA LEU A 123 5.36 10.39 -15.66
C LEU A 123 4.58 11.08 -16.78
N LEU A 124 5.23 11.74 -17.76
CA LEU A 124 4.53 12.24 -18.96
C LEU A 124 3.97 11.10 -19.82
N CYS A 125 4.66 9.96 -19.90
CA CYS A 125 4.17 8.80 -20.68
C CYS A 125 2.97 8.13 -19.99
N ILE A 126 2.96 8.11 -18.66
CA ILE A 126 1.84 7.62 -17.87
C ILE A 126 0.62 8.57 -17.95
N SER A 127 0.80 9.89 -17.90
CA SER A 127 -0.33 10.83 -17.97
C SER A 127 -0.95 10.97 -19.37
N ARG A 128 -0.14 10.91 -20.45
CA ARG A 128 -0.63 11.11 -21.82
C ARG A 128 -1.40 9.92 -22.40
N THR A 129 -1.12 8.70 -21.96
CA THR A 129 -1.77 7.49 -22.53
C THR A 129 -3.21 7.33 -22.04
N PHE A 130 -3.58 7.92 -20.91
CA PHE A 130 -4.89 7.72 -20.27
C PHE A 130 -5.96 8.76 -20.63
N CYS A 131 -5.58 9.94 -21.14
CA CYS A 131 -6.55 11.01 -21.44
C CYS A 131 -7.53 10.63 -22.58
N ASN A 132 -7.22 9.61 -23.40
CA ASN A 132 -8.07 9.20 -24.52
C ASN A 132 -9.01 8.02 -24.22
N SER A 133 -9.04 7.49 -22.99
CA SER A 133 -9.79 6.27 -22.70
C SER A 133 -10.61 6.40 -21.41
N LEU A 134 -11.92 6.58 -21.62
CA LEU A 134 -13.03 6.39 -20.69
C LEU A 134 -13.43 7.56 -19.77
N SER A 135 -14.32 8.37 -20.33
CA SER A 135 -15.57 8.74 -19.64
C SER A 135 -16.36 7.47 -19.26
N SER A 136 -16.99 7.51 -18.08
CA SER A 136 -18.02 6.60 -17.56
C SER A 136 -17.58 5.21 -17.04
N ARG A 137 -17.19 5.16 -15.75
CA ARG A 137 -17.70 4.26 -14.67
C ARG A 137 -16.61 3.96 -13.62
N GLY A 138 -16.88 4.32 -12.36
CA GLY A 138 -16.29 3.68 -11.16
C GLY A 138 -14.88 4.12 -10.75
N GLN A 139 -14.72 4.44 -9.47
CA GLN A 139 -13.63 5.22 -8.86
C GLN A 139 -12.28 4.49 -8.68
N TYR A 140 -11.97 3.43 -9.45
CA TYR A 140 -10.78 2.59 -9.21
C TYR A 140 -9.93 2.27 -10.46
N LEU A 141 -10.13 2.98 -11.56
CA LEU A 141 -9.42 2.73 -12.84
C LEU A 141 -7.99 3.31 -12.92
N HIS A 142 -7.42 3.83 -11.84
CA HIS A 142 -6.14 4.56 -11.87
C HIS A 142 -4.91 3.76 -11.40
N TYR A 143 -5.02 2.44 -11.20
CA TYR A 143 -3.89 1.59 -10.84
C TYR A 143 -3.27 0.98 -12.10
N ILE A 144 -2.01 1.33 -12.38
CA ILE A 144 -1.33 0.89 -13.60
C ILE A 144 -0.70 -0.49 -13.33
N PRO A 145 -1.13 -1.56 -14.03
CA PRO A 145 -0.40 -2.82 -14.04
C PRO A 145 0.88 -2.65 -14.87
N VAL A 146 2.02 -3.05 -14.30
CA VAL A 146 3.25 -3.23 -15.08
C VAL A 146 3.23 -4.66 -15.62
N TYR A 147 3.08 -4.81 -16.94
CA TYR A 147 3.30 -6.08 -17.63
C TYR A 147 4.78 -6.28 -17.94
#